data_AF-A0A7C5D2Y0-F1
#
_entry.id   AF-A0A7C5D2Y0-F1
#
_cell.length_a   1.000
_cell.length_b   1.000
_cell.length_c   1.000
_cell.angle_alpha   90.00
_cell.angle_beta   90.00
_cell.angle_gamma   90.00
#
_symmetry.space_group_name_H-M   'P 1'
#
loop_
_entity.id
_entity.type
_entity.pdbx_description
1 polymer ?
#
loop_
_entity_poly.entity_id
_entity_poly.type
_entity_poly.pdbx_seq_one_letter_code
_entity_poly.pdbx_strand_id
1 'polypeptide(L)'
;MENMYNLNIERAVLAAIIFDPEIFEEVAAKLKAHDFYLPFHQYLFTAMETLAAYDRPIDEEFLRSKLISMGKFDETGMVDVLA
;
A
#
# COMPACT_ATOMS: atom_id res chain seq x y z
N MET A 1 6.29 2.47 -22.91
CA MET A 1 7.29 1.65 -22.18
C MET A 1 7.82 2.35 -20.91
N GLU A 2 7.83 3.69 -20.83
CA GLU A 2 8.25 4.41 -19.60
C GLU A 2 7.33 4.20 -18.37
N ASN A 3 6.03 3.91 -18.53
CA ASN A 3 5.13 3.76 -17.37
C ASN A 3 5.32 2.46 -16.57
N MET A 4 5.84 1.39 -17.17
CA MET A 4 5.88 0.07 -16.51
C MET A 4 6.94 0.01 -15.39
N TYR A 5 8.06 0.71 -15.57
CA TYR A 5 9.12 0.78 -14.55
C TYR A 5 8.67 1.50 -13.28
N ASN A 6 7.86 2.56 -13.41
CA ASN A 6 7.31 3.26 -12.24
C ASN A 6 6.33 2.40 -11.45
N LEU A 7 5.47 1.62 -12.13
CA LEU A 7 4.52 0.73 -11.45
C LEU A 7 5.21 -0.40 -10.70
N ASN A 8 6.31 -0.94 -11.22
CA ASN A 8 7.10 -1.95 -10.52
C ASN A 8 7.76 -1.38 -9.25
N ILE A 9 8.17 -0.10 -9.28
CA ILE A 9 8.72 0.59 -8.10
C ILE A 9 7.63 0.77 -7.04
N GLU A 10 6.43 1.20 -7.43
CA GLU A 10 5.30 1.33 -6.50
C GLU A 10 4.96 0.00 -5.83
N ARG A 11 4.84 -1.08 -6.62
CA ARG A 11 4.62 -2.43 -6.12
C ARG A 11 5.72 -2.84 -5.13
N ALA A 12 6.99 -2.64 -5.49
CA ALA A 12 8.11 -3.00 -4.62
C ALA A 12 8.10 -2.25 -3.28
N VAL A 13 7.78 -0.95 -3.29
CA VAL A 13 7.65 -0.16 -2.05
C VAL A 13 6.51 -0.67 -1.18
N LEU A 14 5.33 -0.89 -1.76
CA LEU A 14 4.15 -1.37 -1.03
C LEU A 14 4.36 -2.78 -0.48
N ALA A 15 4.93 -3.68 -1.29
CA ALA A 15 5.27 -5.03 -0.87
C ALA A 15 6.28 -5.04 0.28
N ALA A 16 7.34 -4.22 0.19
CA ALA A 16 8.35 -4.11 1.24
C ALA A 16 7.72 -3.73 2.59
N ILE A 17 6.78 -2.78 2.60
CA ILE A 17 6.05 -2.41 3.81
C ILE A 17 5.18 -3.57 4.34
N ILE A 18 4.50 -4.32 3.47
CA ILE A 18 3.65 -5.44 3.89
C ILE A 18 4.48 -6.57 4.50
N PHE A 19 5.66 -6.86 3.93
CA PHE A 19 6.57 -7.89 4.44
C PHE A 19 7.39 -7.45 5.65
N ASP A 20 7.67 -6.16 5.77
CA ASP A 20 8.38 -5.55 6.90
C ASP A 20 7.67 -4.27 7.37
N PRO A 21 6.61 -4.38 8.20
CA PRO A 21 5.84 -3.21 8.64
C PRO A 21 6.66 -2.18 9.42
N GLU A 22 7.81 -2.54 9.98
CA GLU A 22 8.66 -1.65 10.77
C GLU A 22 9.25 -0.50 9.92
N ILE A 23 9.40 -0.71 8.60
CA ILE A 23 9.90 0.35 7.70
C ILE A 23 8.84 1.42 7.38
N PHE A 24 7.56 1.20 7.74
CA PHE A 24 6.48 2.08 7.33
C PHE A 24 6.68 3.53 7.76
N GLU A 25 7.11 3.78 9.01
CA GLU A 25 7.32 5.15 9.50
C GLU A 25 8.37 5.91 8.68
N GLU A 26 9.47 5.24 8.33
CA GLU A 26 10.52 5.85 7.50
C GLU A 26 10.00 6.17 6.09
N VAL A 27 9.21 5.27 5.50
CA VAL A 27 8.63 5.48 4.18
C VAL A 27 7.59 6.60 4.22
N ALA A 28 6.70 6.62 5.21
CA ALA A 28 5.65 7.62 5.39
C ALA A 28 6.19 9.04 5.69
N ALA A 29 7.43 9.14 6.15
CA ALA A 29 8.15 10.42 6.26
C ALA A 29 8.56 11.01 4.90
N LYS A 30 8.67 10.18 3.85
CA LYS A 30 9.17 10.56 2.52
C LYS A 30 8.08 10.55 1.44
N LEU A 31 7.12 9.64 1.54
CA LEU A 31 6.05 9.43 0.57
C LEU A 31 4.67 9.67 1.19
N LYS A 32 3.74 10.09 0.33
CA LYS A 32 2.32 10.23 0.62
C LYS A 32 1.51 9.41 -0.38
N ALA A 33 0.27 9.10 0.00
CA ALA A 33 -0.64 8.33 -0.85
C ALA A 33 -0.78 8.91 -2.27
N HIS A 34 -0.74 10.23 -2.45
CA HIS A 34 -0.87 10.87 -3.77
C HIS A 34 0.37 10.77 -4.65
N ASP A 35 1.53 10.33 -4.12
CA ASP A 35 2.75 10.13 -4.90
C ASP A 35 2.70 8.85 -5.74
N PHE A 36 1.79 7.93 -5.39
CA PHE A 36 1.53 6.73 -6.18
C PHE A 36 0.65 7.05 -7.39
N TYR A 37 1.02 6.51 -8.56
CA TYR A 37 0.29 6.75 -9.79
C TYR A 37 -1.01 5.92 -9.88
N LEU A 38 -0.97 4.64 -9.48
CA LEU A 38 -2.17 3.80 -9.58
C LEU A 38 -3.16 4.11 -8.46
N PRO A 39 -4.45 4.35 -8.78
CA PRO A 39 -5.46 4.63 -7.75
C PRO A 39 -5.52 3.59 -6.64
N PHE A 40 -5.38 2.30 -6.97
CA PHE A 40 -5.35 1.24 -5.97
C PHE A 40 -4.16 1.36 -5.01
N HIS A 41 -2.98 1.70 -5.52
CA HIS A 41 -1.78 1.93 -4.70
C HIS A 41 -1.94 3.12 -3.75
N GLN A 42 -2.60 4.20 -4.22
CA GLN A 42 -2.94 5.33 -3.36
C GLN A 42 -3.85 4.89 -2.20
N TYR A 43 -4.88 4.08 -2.48
CA TYR A 43 -5.79 3.58 -1.45
C TYR A 43 -5.10 2.59 -0.49
N LEU A 44 -4.20 1.75 -0.99
CA LEU A 44 -3.43 0.82 -0.18
C LEU A 44 -2.51 1.57 0.79
N PHE A 45 -1.77 2.57 0.32
CA PHE A 45 -0.94 3.40 1.19
C PHE A 45 -1.78 4.20 2.21
N THR A 46 -2.93 4.73 1.79
CA THR A 46 -3.88 5.39 2.72
C THR A 46 -4.37 4.42 3.81
N ALA A 47 -4.60 3.14 3.46
CA ALA A 47 -4.97 2.11 4.43
C ALA A 47 -3.82 1.84 5.42
N MET A 48 -2.56 1.78 4.95
CA MET A 48 -1.37 1.66 5.80
C MET A 48 -1.25 2.83 6.78
N GLU A 49 -1.38 4.07 6.29
CA GLU A 49 -1.39 5.30 7.12
C GLU A 49 -2.48 5.22 8.20
N THR A 50 -3.67 4.75 7.83
CA THR A 50 -4.77 4.63 8.78
C THR A 50 -4.49 3.56 9.84
N LEU A 51 -3.98 2.39 9.45
CA LEU A 51 -3.68 1.32 10.39
C LEU A 51 -2.58 1.75 11.37
N ALA A 52 -1.51 2.38 10.88
CA ALA A 52 -0.46 2.95 11.72
C ALA A 52 -0.99 3.98 12.71
N ALA A 53 -1.85 4.91 12.27
CA ALA A 53 -2.44 5.94 13.13
C ALA A 53 -3.33 5.37 14.26
N TYR A 54 -3.80 4.14 14.12
CA TYR A 54 -4.61 3.43 15.12
C TYR A 54 -3.83 2.31 15.85
N ASP A 55 -2.51 2.27 15.72
CA ASP A 55 -1.64 1.22 16.28
C ASP A 55 -2.12 -0.20 15.88
N ARG A 56 -2.56 -0.36 14.63
CA ARG A 56 -3.02 -1.63 14.07
C ARG A 56 -1.94 -2.23 13.16
N PRO A 57 -1.83 -3.58 13.10
CA PRO A 57 -0.89 -4.24 12.19
C PRO A 57 -1.11 -3.84 10.74
N ILE A 58 -0.01 -3.60 10.02
CA ILE A 58 0.00 -3.43 8.57
C ILE A 58 0.34 -4.78 7.94
N ASP A 59 -0.63 -5.68 7.89
CA ASP A 59 -0.52 -6.97 7.21
C ASP A 59 -1.66 -7.16 6.20
N GLU A 60 -1.61 -8.24 5.42
CA GLU A 60 -2.60 -8.51 4.37
C GLU A 60 -4.05 -8.54 4.89
N GLU A 61 -4.30 -9.13 6.07
CA GLU A 61 -5.65 -9.30 6.60
C GLU A 61 -6.25 -7.96 7.04
N PHE A 62 -5.47 -7.15 7.77
CA PHE A 62 -5.90 -5.83 8.23
C PHE A 62 -6.04 -4.84 7.06
N LEU A 63 -5.13 -4.90 6.08
CA LEU A 63 -5.19 -4.07 4.87
C LEU A 63 -6.42 -4.43 4.02
N ARG A 64 -6.66 -5.72 3.79
CA ARG A 64 -7.86 -6.20 3.08
C ARG A 64 -9.13 -5.71 3.76
N SER A 65 -9.24 -5.91 5.07
CA SER A 65 -10.40 -5.46 5.86
C SER A 65 -10.59 -3.95 5.78
N LYS A 66 -9.50 -3.17 5.86
CA LYS A 66 -9.54 -1.73 5.75
C LYS A 66 -9.99 -1.26 4.36
N LEU A 67 -9.43 -1.83 3.30
CA LEU A 67 -9.78 -1.50 1.92
C LEU A 67 -11.23 -1.88 1.56
N ILE A 68 -11.73 -3.00 2.10
CA ILE A 68 -13.15 -3.38 1.97
C ILE A 68 -14.04 -2.33 2.64
N SER A 69 -13.70 -1.90 3.86
CA SER A 69 -14.47 -0.86 4.57
C SER A 69 -14.49 0.49 3.82
N MET A 70 -13.47 0.76 3.02
CA MET A 70 -13.37 1.95 2.17
C MET A 70 -14.12 1.80 0.84
N GLY A 71 -14.57 0.60 0.48
CA GLY A 71 -15.12 0.28 -0.84
C GLY A 71 -14.08 0.38 -1.96
N LYS A 72 -12.79 0.16 -1.63
CA LYS A 72 -11.64 0.33 -2.55
C LYS A 72 -10.80 -0.93 -2.71
N PHE A 73 -11.27 -2.06 -2.17
CA PHE A 73 -10.56 -3.32 -2.34
C PHE A 73 -10.60 -3.80 -3.79
N ASP A 74 -9.44 -4.14 -4.32
CA ASP A 74 -9.23 -4.75 -5.63
C ASP A 74 -8.34 -5.97 -5.43
N GLU A 75 -8.89 -7.15 -5.68
CA GLU A 75 -8.16 -8.42 -5.52
C GLU A 75 -7.02 -8.54 -6.52
N THR A 76 -7.20 -8.08 -7.76
CA THR A 76 -6.16 -8.17 -8.79
C THR A 76 -5.01 -7.24 -8.44
N GLY A 77 -5.33 -5.99 -8.04
CA GLY A 77 -4.33 -5.03 -7.58
C GLY A 77 -3.55 -5.54 -6.36
N MET A 78 -4.21 -6.21 -5.41
CA MET A 78 -3.54 -6.77 -4.22
C MET A 78 -2.60 -7.92 -4.60
N VAL A 79 -3.04 -8.83 -5.48
CA VAL A 79 -2.19 -9.92 -5.98
C VAL A 79 -0.99 -9.37 -6.74
N ASP A 80 -1.18 -8.34 -7.57
CA ASP A 80 -0.07 -7.70 -8.26
C ASP A 80 0.94 -7.11 -7.27
N VAL A 81 0.51 -6.41 -6.22
CA VAL A 81 1.46 -5.90 -5.21
C VAL A 81 2.26 -7.02 -4.53
N LEU A 82 1.66 -8.18 -4.28
CA LEU A 82 2.28 -9.29 -3.54
C LEU A 82 3.04 -10.32 -4.41
N ALA A 83 2.87 -10.29 -5.73
CA ALA A 83 3.52 -11.19 -6.68
C ALA A 83 4.91 -10.71 -7.10
#